data_AF-A0A8J7HPH2-F1
#
_entry.id   AF-A0A8J7HPH2-F1
#
_cell.length_a   1.000
_cell.length_b   1.000
_cell.length_c   1.000
_cell.angle_alpha   90.00
_cell.angle_beta   90.00
_cell.angle_gamma   90.00
#
_symmetry.space_group_name_H-M   'P 1'
#
loop_
_entity.id
_entity.type
_entity.pdbx_description
1 polymer ?
#
loop_
_entity_poly.entity_id
_entity_poly.type
_entity_poly.pdbx_seq_one_letter_code
_entity_poly.pdbx_strand_id
1 'polypeptide(L)' 'MSKENITFRIDSDKKAALEAIAAGINRDRSYVLNEAIDAYLEMHQWQIEEIQKGIAEANAFDFASDAEVKSTFVKLINAA' A
#
# COMPACT_ATOMS: atom_id res chain seq x y z
N MET A 1 -10.88 -20.54 4.29
CA MET A 1 -9.43 -20.44 4.61
C MET A 1 -9.23 -20.89 6.04
N SER A 2 -8.21 -21.73 6.30
CA SER A 2 -7.80 -22.09 7.66
C SER A 2 -7.17 -20.87 8.36
N LYS A 3 -7.42 -20.72 9.66
CA LYS A 3 -6.73 -19.72 10.47
C LYS A 3 -5.40 -20.29 10.95
N GLU A 4 -4.34 -19.50 10.83
CA GLU A 4 -3.01 -19.84 11.31
C GLU A 4 -2.60 -18.86 12.42
N ASN A 5 -1.85 -19.36 13.41
CA ASN A 5 -1.39 -18.55 14.54
C ASN A 5 0.05 -18.09 14.29
N ILE A 6 0.27 -16.78 14.31
CA ILE A 6 1.59 -16.16 14.20
C ILE A 6 1.92 -15.48 15.53
N THR A 7 3.10 -15.76 16.08
CA THR A 7 3.62 -15.09 17.29
C THR A 7 4.73 -14.13 16.92
N PHE A 8 4.61 -12.87 17.31
CA PHE A 8 5.63 -11.84 17.05
C PHE A 8 5.78 -10.92 18.27
N ARG A 9 6.92 -10.23 18.33
CA ARG A 9 7.24 -9.29 19.41
C ARG A 9 6.98 -7.87 18.95
N ILE A 10 6.38 -7.09 19.84
CA ILE A 10 6.23 -5.63 19.72
C ILE A 10 6.62 -4.99 21.05
N ASP A 11 7.03 -3.73 21.00
CA ASP A 11 7.21 -2.92 22.19
C ASP A 11 5.87 -2.68 22.90
N SER A 12 5.95 -2.33 24.19
CA SER A 12 4.78 -2.09 25.05
C SER A 12 3.89 -0.97 24.53
N ASP A 13 4.49 0.03 23.90
CA ASP A 13 3.82 1.25 23.49
C ASP A 13 2.94 0.99 22.28
N LYS A 14 3.44 0.23 21.29
CA LYS A 14 2.62 -0.28 20.17
C LYS A 14 1.50 -1.17 20.65
N LYS A 15 1.75 -2.05 21.62
CA LYS A 15 0.70 -2.91 22.19
C LYS A 15 -0.43 -2.05 22.78
N ALA A 16 -0.08 -1.03 23.57
CA ALA A 16 -1.05 -0.14 24.19
C ALA A 16 -1.84 0.68 23.15
N ALA A 17 -1.17 1.17 22.10
CA ALA A 17 -1.81 1.89 21.01
C ALA A 17 -2.83 1.00 20.26
N LEU A 18 -2.48 -0.24 19.95
CA LEU A 18 -3.40 -1.20 19.30
C LEU A 18 -4.61 -1.51 20.19
N GLU A 19 -4.42 -1.65 21.50
CA GLU A 19 -5.51 -1.88 22.46
C GLU A 19 -6.45 -0.67 22.55
N ALA A 20 -5.92 0.56 22.51
CA ALA A 20 -6.73 1.78 22.48
C ALA A 20 -7.57 1.89 21.21
N ILE A 21 -7.00 1.57 20.04
CA ILE A 21 -7.73 1.53 18.76
C ILE A 21 -8.85 0.51 18.84
N ALA A 22 -8.54 -0.73 19.27
CA ALA A 22 -9.51 -1.82 19.38
C ALA A 22 -10.70 -1.44 20.28
N ALA A 23 -10.42 -0.83 21.44
CA ALA A 23 -11.45 -0.33 22.35
C ALA A 23 -12.30 0.77 21.71
N GLY A 24 -11.68 1.73 21.01
CA GLY A 24 -12.38 2.85 20.36
C GLY A 24 -13.34 2.42 19.24
N ILE A 25 -13.07 1.28 18.58
CA ILE A 25 -13.91 0.74 17.51
C ILE A 25 -14.77 -0.46 17.94
N ASN A 26 -14.80 -0.80 19.24
CA ASN A 26 -15.50 -1.95 19.80
C ASN A 26 -15.18 -3.27 19.08
N ARG A 27 -13.88 -3.57 18.98
CA ARG A 27 -13.32 -4.80 18.40
C ARG A 27 -12.21 -5.36 19.28
N ASP A 28 -11.80 -6.59 18.99
CA ASP A 28 -10.65 -7.19 19.65
C ASP A 28 -9.33 -6.78 18.97
N ARG A 29 -8.21 -7.04 19.66
CA ARG A 29 -6.87 -6.73 19.15
C ARG A 29 -6.55 -7.52 17.88
N SER A 30 -7.08 -8.74 17.73
CA SER A 30 -6.82 -9.57 16.55
C SER A 30 -7.44 -8.94 15.30
N TYR A 31 -8.62 -8.34 15.40
CA TYR A 31 -9.25 -7.61 14.31
C TYR A 31 -8.36 -6.46 13.83
N VAL A 32 -7.90 -5.58 14.75
CA VAL A 32 -7.02 -4.45 14.40
C VAL A 32 -5.70 -4.94 13.78
N LEU A 33 -5.15 -6.03 14.28
CA LEU A 33 -3.93 -6.63 13.71
C LEU A 33 -4.15 -7.16 12.29
N ASN A 34 -5.27 -7.81 12.00
CA ASN A 34 -5.57 -8.28 10.65
C ASN A 34 -5.76 -7.09 9.70
N GLU A 35 -6.53 -6.07 10.09
CA GLU A 35 -6.71 -4.87 9.27
C GLU A 35 -5.37 -4.18 8.96
N ALA A 36 -4.47 -4.08 9.95
CA ALA A 36 -3.15 -3.50 9.75
C ALA A 36 -2.28 -4.34 8.79
N ILE A 37 -2.38 -5.67 8.87
CA ILE A 37 -1.67 -6.59 7.97
C ILE A 37 -2.25 -6.48 6.56
N ASP A 38 -3.58 -6.48 6.41
CA ASP A 38 -4.25 -6.38 5.12
C ASP A 38 -3.86 -5.08 4.41
N ALA A 39 -3.91 -3.95 5.11
CA ALA A 39 -3.49 -2.66 4.56
C ALA A 39 -2.00 -2.64 4.15
N TYR A 40 -1.12 -3.26 4.94
CA TYR A 40 0.30 -3.35 4.61
C TYR A 40 0.53 -4.23 3.38
N LEU A 41 -0.14 -5.38 3.31
CA LEU A 41 -0.05 -6.31 2.19
C LEU A 41 -0.59 -5.68 0.91
N GLU A 42 -1.77 -5.06 0.94
CA GLU A 42 -2.37 -4.39 -0.21
C GLU A 42 -1.44 -3.32 -0.79
N MET A 43 -0.94 -2.42 0.08
CA MET A 43 -0.03 -1.34 -0.33
C MET A 43 1.23 -1.89 -1.01
N HIS A 44 1.86 -2.91 -0.43
CA HIS A 44 3.10 -3.44 -0.95
C HIS A 44 2.92 -4.36 -2.17
N GLN A 45 1.83 -5.13 -2.23
CA GLN A 45 1.52 -5.95 -3.40
C GLN A 45 1.30 -5.09 -4.63
N TRP A 46 0.44 -4.07 -4.53
CA TRP A 46 0.23 -3.11 -5.62
C TRP A 46 1.55 -2.46 -6.06
N GLN A 47 2.37 -2.01 -5.11
CA GLN A 47 3.64 -1.37 -5.42
C GLN A 47 4.60 -2.31 -6.15
N ILE A 48 4.71 -3.56 -5.71
CA ILE A 48 5.57 -4.56 -6.35
C ILE A 48 5.08 -4.85 -7.77
N GLU A 49 3.78 -5.03 -7.95
CA GLU A 49 3.16 -5.29 -9.25
C GLU A 49 3.39 -4.15 -10.24
N GLU A 50 3.13 -2.90 -9.84
CA GLU A 50 3.34 -1.73 -10.70
C GLU A 50 4.82 -1.50 -11.04
N ILE A 51 5.74 -1.76 -10.10
CA ILE A 51 7.18 -1.70 -10.40
C ILE A 51 7.55 -2.75 -11.46
N GLN A 52 7.09 -3.98 -11.31
CA GLN A 52 7.38 -5.06 -12.25
C GLN A 52 6.81 -4.74 -13.64
N LYS A 53 5.59 -4.20 -13.68
CA LYS A 53 4.94 -3.75 -14.92
C LYS A 53 5.73 -2.62 -15.60
N GLY A 54 6.11 -1.57 -14.87
CA GLY A 54 6.90 -0.48 -15.43
C GLY A 54 8.27 -0.92 -15.95
N ILE A 55 8.91 -1.90 -15.29
CA ILE A 55 10.14 -2.52 -15.81
C ILE A 55 9.88 -3.27 -17.12
N ALA A 56 8.76 -3.99 -17.24
CA ALA A 56 8.40 -4.71 -18.47
C ALA A 56 8.12 -3.75 -19.63
N GLU A 57 7.39 -2.66 -19.39
CA GLU A 57 7.13 -1.58 -20.36
C GLU A 57 8.44 -0.94 -20.83
N ALA A 58 9.33 -0.59 -19.90
CA ALA A 58 10.64 -0.03 -20.22
C ALA A 58 11.50 -0.97 -21.06
N ASN A 59 11.52 -2.27 -20.73
CA ASN A 59 12.23 -3.29 -21.52
C ASN A 59 11.63 -3.48 -22.92
N ALA A 60 10.33 -3.20 -23.10
CA ALA A 60 9.64 -3.20 -24.38
C ALA A 60 9.82 -1.88 -25.16
N PHE A 61 10.59 -0.93 -24.63
CA PHE A 61 10.72 0.44 -25.16
C PHE A 61 9.37 1.19 -25.26
N ASP A 62 8.40 0.82 -24.43
CA ASP A 62 7.08 1.46 -24.37
C ASP A 62 7.15 2.77 -23.57
N PHE A 63 7.85 3.75 -24.15
CA PHE A 63 7.98 5.08 -23.60
C PHE A 63 7.12 6.07 -24.39
N ALA A 64 6.53 7.03 -23.69
CA ALA A 64 5.89 8.17 -24.32
C ALA A 64 6.90 8.97 -25.16
N SER A 65 6.44 9.47 -26.29
CA SER A 65 7.20 10.40 -27.12
C SER A 65 7.33 11.78 -26.48
N ASP A 66 8.33 12.55 -26.90
CA ASP A 66 8.53 13.94 -26.46
C ASP A 66 7.28 14.81 -26.64
N ALA A 67 6.51 14.57 -27.72
CA ALA A 67 5.29 15.30 -28.01
C ALA A 67 4.17 14.99 -27.00
N GLU A 68 4.01 13.72 -26.60
CA GLU A 68 3.03 13.28 -25.61
C GLU A 68 3.38 13.80 -24.22
N VAL A 69 4.67 13.74 -23.86
CA VAL A 69 5.18 14.31 -22.61
C VAL A 69 4.88 15.81 -22.55
N LYS A 70 5.23 16.57 -23.60
CA LYS A 70 4.96 18.01 -23.68
C LYS A 70 3.47 18.33 -23.57
N SER A 71 2.62 17.59 -24.28
CA SER A 71 1.16 17.77 -24.23
C SER A 71 0.61 17.53 -22.82
N THR A 72 1.12 16.53 -22.12
CA THR A 72 0.70 16.20 -20.74
C THR A 72 1.05 17.32 -19.76
N PHE A 73 2.27 17.87 -19.83
CA PHE A 73 2.66 18.99 -18.96
C PHE A 73 1.82 20.24 -19.21
N VAL A 74 1.50 20.57 -20.47
CA VAL A 74 0.62 21.70 -20.79
C VAL A 74 -0.77 21.53 -20.16
N LYS A 75 -1.33 20.31 -20.20
CA LYS A 75 -2.63 20.03 -19.56
C LYS A 75 -2.59 20.22 -18.05
N LEU A 76 -1.56 19.68 -17.39
CA LEU A 76 -1.45 19.74 -15.92
C LEU A 76 -1.20 21.16 -15.40
N ILE A 77 -0.41 21.96 -16.13
CA ILE A 77 -0.12 23.34 -15.76
C ILE A 77 -1.34 24.26 -15.97
N ASN A 78 -2.11 24.05 -17.04
CA ASN A 78 -3.28 24.88 -17.35
C ASN A 78 -4.55 24.44 -16.61
N ALA A 79 -4.52 23.30 -15.90
CA ALA A 79 -5.62 22.82 -15.08
C ALA A 79 -5.54 23.29 -13.61
N ALA A 80 -4.47 24.00 -13.24
CA ALA A 80 -4.29 24.68 -11.95
C ALA A 80 -4.59 26.18 -12.08
#